data_AF-A0A0J8TXC7-F1
#
_entry.id   AF-A0A0J8TXC7-F1
#
_cell.length_a   1.000
_cell.length_b   1.000
_cell.length_c   1.000
_cell.angle_alpha   90.00
_cell.angle_beta   90.00
_cell.angle_gamma   90.00
#
_symmetry.space_group_name_H-M   'P 1'
#
loop_
_entity.id
_entity.type
_entity.pdbx_description
1 polymer ?
#
loop_
_entity_poly.entity_id
_entity_poly.type
_entity_poly.pdbx_seq_one_letter_code
_entity_poly.pdbx_strand_id
1 'polypeptide(L)'
;MPTKDVVDAIWFRYDADLVLLQYCSKDCQAAHWAQHKLFCKSPLGTATWRPAWAVERRPPAFDEPGVSSGAGSASQTYFGRPDRKENLLGDMPALDLLNLEKNEGSHASQDLSVLSAASGDIRNVVKTIVDVPNTYTGALTFVVNDSNFDVVARNAILLLTAFNFPPEEATPIMLHLWYSAFIPAEILEAVQEKLLPLVDHKGKWFRLRQFFKVPDNMSVQNAMGIRQDTTMAIHKLDSAQRVYYSNPPFWRVSKLKFREDGIVLPFGSCRAKFNTPNPTLFFESKGWLLPDVADPLEGWCLEDILVKTPLAKNDLYGALFFYLRDIIFKFCRRVSAMECHIDLFQVRAAYLPAMAGGPIFDRIELSNLADKEYYGIGHCIGAFGVMLKEKSKNPHATMLTLFMNAVDGKPKPNNVTKNSLVKKANLERYIPGISELKLSPSPYDPDKFKIVEGLALLRNPEGQFHRYMQVMEFSKLSEAFEMGIKGVNTIAPKWPLRLRENATKAEFDMLLASAKSGTPRYVEWTQAK
;
A
#
# COMPACT_ATOMS: atom_id res chain seq x y z
N MET A 1 19.53 0.67 28.43
CA MET A 1 19.34 -0.71 27.95
C MET A 1 17.92 -1.13 28.29
N PRO A 2 16.98 -1.17 27.35
CA PRO A 2 15.77 -1.99 27.45
C PRO A 2 16.03 -3.31 26.69
N THR A 3 16.59 -4.31 27.37
CA THR A 3 15.96 -5.54 27.88
C THR A 3 15.31 -6.44 26.83
N LYS A 4 15.84 -7.67 26.80
CA LYS A 4 15.42 -8.91 26.15
C LYS A 4 13.89 -9.16 26.05
N ASP A 5 13.08 -8.47 26.86
CA ASP A 5 11.62 -8.56 26.93
C ASP A 5 10.87 -8.09 25.68
N VAL A 6 11.44 -7.15 24.91
CA VAL A 6 10.86 -6.72 23.61
C VAL A 6 11.03 -7.81 22.56
N VAL A 7 12.20 -8.45 22.54
CA VAL A 7 12.53 -9.52 21.61
C VAL A 7 11.73 -10.77 21.97
N ASP A 8 11.74 -11.22 23.23
CA ASP A 8 11.08 -12.45 23.67
C ASP A 8 9.52 -12.39 23.57
N ALA A 9 8.92 -11.21 23.49
CA ALA A 9 7.48 -11.06 23.26
C ALA A 9 7.03 -11.43 21.83
N ILE A 10 7.96 -11.63 20.88
CA ILE A 10 7.67 -11.56 19.43
C ILE A 10 7.94 -12.87 18.65
N TRP A 11 8.59 -13.89 19.23
CA TRP A 11 9.05 -15.07 18.46
C TRP A 11 8.34 -16.39 18.79
N PHE A 12 7.90 -17.14 17.76
CA PHE A 12 7.37 -18.50 17.87
C PHE A 12 7.88 -19.43 16.75
N ARG A 13 8.10 -20.73 17.06
CA ARG A 13 8.47 -21.84 16.14
C ARG A 13 7.30 -22.84 15.98
N TYR A 14 7.31 -23.60 14.88
CA TYR A 14 6.15 -24.28 14.26
C TYR A 14 6.18 -25.83 14.37
N ASP A 15 5.01 -26.47 14.64
CA ASP A 15 4.66 -27.83 14.18
C ASP A 15 3.14 -28.22 14.34
N ALA A 16 2.49 -28.59 13.22
CA ALA A 16 1.09 -29.08 13.00
C ALA A 16 -0.01 -28.12 12.45
N ASP A 17 -0.73 -28.61 11.41
CA ASP A 17 -1.61 -27.87 10.47
C ASP A 17 -3.04 -27.55 10.97
N LEU A 18 -3.43 -26.26 10.92
CA LEU A 18 -4.81 -25.77 10.91
C LEU A 18 -4.98 -24.61 9.91
N VAL A 19 -6.23 -24.34 9.50
CA VAL A 19 -6.54 -23.50 8.34
C VAL A 19 -5.99 -22.06 8.43
N LEU A 20 -5.89 -21.47 9.63
CA LEU A 20 -5.38 -20.11 9.87
C LEU A 20 -4.13 -20.07 10.76
N LEU A 21 -3.77 -21.17 11.41
CA LEU A 21 -2.75 -21.21 12.46
C LEU A 21 -1.94 -22.48 12.36
N GLN A 22 -0.71 -22.39 12.81
CA GLN A 22 0.10 -23.54 13.10
C GLN A 22 0.50 -23.46 14.58
N TYR A 23 0.22 -24.53 15.32
CA TYR A 23 0.65 -24.63 16.72
C TYR A 23 2.05 -25.22 16.79
N CYS A 24 2.70 -25.23 17.95
CA CYS A 24 3.96 -25.97 18.16
C CYS A 24 3.72 -27.35 18.80
N SER A 25 2.51 -27.59 19.32
CA SER A 25 2.09 -28.85 19.92
C SER A 25 0.56 -28.94 20.00
N LYS A 26 0.05 -30.17 20.19
CA LYS A 26 -1.38 -30.41 20.47
C LYS A 26 -1.83 -29.74 21.77
N ASP A 27 -0.96 -29.61 22.75
CA ASP A 27 -1.29 -28.96 24.02
C ASP A 27 -1.49 -27.46 23.84
N CYS A 28 -0.64 -26.79 23.04
CA CYS A 28 -0.82 -25.39 22.69
C CYS A 28 -2.10 -25.18 21.87
N GLN A 29 -2.44 -26.12 20.99
CA GLN A 29 -3.71 -26.11 20.27
C GLN A 29 -4.89 -26.21 21.24
N ALA A 30 -4.88 -27.20 22.15
CA ALA A 30 -5.96 -27.40 23.11
C ALA A 30 -6.15 -26.19 24.03
N ALA A 31 -5.05 -25.59 24.50
CA ALA A 31 -5.07 -24.39 25.32
C ALA A 31 -5.68 -23.18 24.59
N HIS A 32 -5.36 -22.99 23.30
CA HIS A 32 -5.88 -21.87 22.51
C HIS A 32 -7.25 -22.15 21.85
N TRP A 33 -7.71 -23.40 21.84
CA TRP A 33 -8.89 -23.84 21.07
C TRP A 33 -10.16 -23.03 21.40
N ALA A 34 -10.36 -22.65 22.66
CA ALA A 34 -11.52 -21.88 23.08
C ALA A 34 -11.66 -20.53 22.33
N GLN A 35 -10.55 -19.87 22.01
CA GLN A 35 -10.53 -18.64 21.22
C GLN A 35 -10.50 -18.96 19.71
N HIS A 36 -9.66 -19.92 19.30
CA HIS A 36 -9.51 -20.27 17.88
C HIS A 36 -10.80 -20.81 17.24
N LYS A 37 -11.61 -21.60 17.97
CA LYS A 37 -12.85 -22.20 17.44
C LYS A 37 -13.83 -21.17 16.88
N LEU A 38 -13.83 -19.94 17.41
CA LEU A 38 -14.72 -18.86 16.96
C LEU A 38 -14.38 -18.46 15.52
N PHE A 39 -13.09 -18.36 15.20
CA PHE A 39 -12.60 -18.01 13.88
C PHE A 39 -12.63 -19.21 12.92
N CYS A 40 -12.24 -20.40 13.39
CA CYS A 40 -12.26 -21.62 12.60
C CYS A 40 -13.67 -21.99 12.11
N LYS A 41 -14.70 -21.68 12.91
CA LYS A 41 -16.12 -21.91 12.56
C LYS A 41 -16.83 -20.68 12.01
N SER A 42 -16.09 -19.61 11.69
CA SER A 42 -16.68 -18.39 11.16
C SER A 42 -17.37 -18.67 9.82
N PRO A 43 -18.62 -18.21 9.62
CA PRO A 43 -19.28 -18.29 8.32
C PRO A 43 -18.45 -17.66 7.21
N LEU A 44 -17.67 -16.61 7.49
CA LEU A 44 -16.80 -15.97 6.50
C LEU A 44 -15.76 -16.94 5.90
N GLY A 45 -15.33 -17.94 6.68
CA GLY A 45 -14.38 -18.97 6.26
C GLY A 45 -14.97 -20.02 5.32
N THR A 46 -16.28 -19.98 5.01
CA THR A 46 -16.91 -20.95 4.11
C THR A 46 -17.00 -20.44 2.67
N ALA A 47 -16.93 -21.38 1.72
CA ALA A 47 -17.15 -21.08 0.29
C ALA A 47 -18.61 -20.65 0.00
N THR A 48 -19.56 -21.02 0.85
CA THR A 48 -20.99 -20.76 0.72
C THR A 48 -21.44 -19.44 1.34
N TRP A 49 -20.54 -18.71 2.00
CA TRP A 49 -20.86 -17.41 2.60
C TRP A 49 -21.41 -16.42 1.59
N ARG A 50 -22.44 -15.68 1.99
CA ARG A 50 -23.07 -14.61 1.22
C ARG A 50 -23.08 -13.32 2.06
N PRO A 51 -22.91 -12.14 1.43
CA PRO A 51 -23.02 -10.86 2.12
C PRO A 51 -24.40 -10.61 2.74
N ALA A 52 -24.45 -9.74 3.76
CA ALA A 52 -25.64 -9.44 4.54
C ALA A 52 -26.81 -8.98 3.66
N TRP A 53 -26.58 -8.03 2.75
CA TRP A 53 -27.64 -7.54 1.85
C TRP A 53 -28.24 -8.65 0.98
N ALA A 54 -27.46 -9.66 0.62
CA ALA A 54 -27.92 -10.79 -0.19
C ALA A 54 -28.77 -11.78 0.62
N VAL A 55 -28.36 -12.05 1.87
CA VAL A 55 -29.11 -12.90 2.80
C VAL A 55 -30.43 -12.23 3.20
N GLU A 56 -30.38 -10.94 3.50
CA GLU A 56 -31.52 -10.11 3.91
C GLU A 56 -32.41 -9.68 2.73
N ARG A 57 -31.99 -9.96 1.49
CA ARG A 57 -32.70 -9.61 0.25
C ARG A 57 -33.04 -8.12 0.13
N ARG A 58 -32.12 -7.26 0.56
CA ARG A 58 -32.24 -5.80 0.49
C ARG A 58 -31.27 -5.19 -0.51
N PRO A 59 -31.52 -3.96 -1.00
CA PRO A 59 -30.49 -3.19 -1.70
C PRO A 59 -29.26 -2.99 -0.80
N PRO A 60 -28.04 -3.02 -1.38
CA PRO A 60 -26.85 -2.67 -0.64
C PRO A 60 -26.80 -1.18 -0.35
N ALA A 61 -26.27 -0.80 0.82
CA ALA A 61 -26.18 0.58 1.29
C ALA A 61 -25.32 1.48 0.38
N PHE A 62 -24.46 0.90 -0.46
CA PHE A 62 -23.65 1.64 -1.42
C PHE A 62 -24.37 2.03 -2.72
N ASP A 63 -25.66 1.69 -2.87
CA ASP A 63 -26.48 1.99 -4.06
C ASP A 63 -27.72 2.86 -3.74
N GLU A 64 -27.76 3.53 -2.59
CA GLU A 64 -28.91 4.38 -2.20
C GLU A 64 -29.08 5.63 -3.11
N PRO A 65 -30.32 5.93 -3.60
CA PRO A 65 -30.58 7.10 -4.44
C PRO A 65 -30.37 8.41 -3.66
N GLY A 66 -29.49 9.28 -4.17
CA GLY A 66 -29.14 10.56 -3.53
C GLY A 66 -27.70 10.61 -3.01
N VAL A 67 -27.06 9.46 -2.84
CA VAL A 67 -25.59 9.35 -2.76
C VAL A 67 -25.14 8.92 -4.16
N SER A 68 -24.77 9.87 -5.02
CA SER A 68 -24.24 9.55 -6.34
C SER A 68 -22.92 8.78 -6.23
N SER A 69 -23.01 7.47 -6.09
CA SER A 69 -21.96 6.48 -6.28
C SER A 69 -22.52 5.32 -7.10
N GLY A 70 -23.05 5.64 -8.29
CA GLY A 70 -23.79 4.70 -9.12
C GLY A 70 -23.09 3.35 -9.27
N ALA A 71 -23.82 2.27 -8.99
CA ALA A 71 -23.55 0.88 -9.36
C ALA A 71 -22.09 0.59 -9.72
N GLY A 72 -21.19 0.65 -8.73
CA GLY A 72 -19.75 0.52 -9.01
C GLY A 72 -18.78 0.90 -7.91
N SER A 73 -19.19 1.46 -6.76
CA SER A 73 -18.25 1.93 -5.73
C SER A 73 -17.74 0.83 -4.75
N ALA A 74 -17.27 -0.30 -5.27
CA ALA A 74 -16.13 -0.92 -4.60
C ALA A 74 -14.91 -0.16 -5.11
N SER A 75 -14.24 0.56 -4.21
CA SER A 75 -12.94 1.20 -4.39
C SER A 75 -12.77 2.33 -5.43
N GLN A 76 -13.83 3.02 -5.87
CA GLN A 76 -13.63 4.41 -6.32
C GLN A 76 -13.65 5.34 -5.11
N THR A 77 -12.56 5.30 -4.32
CA THR A 77 -12.05 6.54 -3.76
C THR A 77 -11.81 7.45 -4.96
N TYR A 78 -12.60 8.51 -5.10
CA TYR A 78 -12.01 9.73 -5.62
C TYR A 78 -10.81 9.97 -4.71
N PHE A 79 -9.62 9.60 -5.18
CA PHE A 79 -8.39 9.93 -4.48
C PHE A 79 -8.43 11.46 -4.30
N GLY A 80 -8.43 11.92 -3.05
CA GLY A 80 -8.59 13.35 -2.72
C GLY A 80 -10.00 13.83 -2.36
N ARG A 81 -10.88 13.02 -1.73
CA ARG A 81 -11.99 13.64 -0.98
C ARG A 81 -11.48 14.43 0.24
N PRO A 82 -12.18 15.51 0.66
CA PRO A 82 -11.69 16.49 1.65
C PRO A 82 -11.90 16.05 3.11
N ASP A 83 -12.42 14.86 3.37
CA ASP A 83 -12.66 14.33 4.71
C ASP A 83 -11.37 13.79 5.34
N ARG A 84 -10.40 14.70 5.59
CA ARG A 84 -9.32 14.65 6.60
C ARG A 84 -8.58 13.31 6.81
N LYS A 85 -8.55 12.41 5.83
CA LYS A 85 -7.89 11.10 5.92
C LYS A 85 -6.64 11.11 5.07
N GLU A 86 -5.54 10.71 5.69
CA GLU A 86 -4.20 10.87 5.16
C GLU A 86 -3.74 9.60 4.43
N ASN A 87 -3.07 9.74 3.28
CA ASN A 87 -2.49 8.63 2.51
C ASN A 87 -1.18 8.15 3.17
N LEU A 88 -1.27 7.61 4.39
CA LEU A 88 -0.10 7.17 5.18
C LEU A 88 0.35 5.74 4.85
N LEU A 89 -0.44 4.98 4.09
CA LEU A 89 -0.07 3.66 3.61
C LEU A 89 0.00 3.69 2.08
N GLY A 90 0.99 2.99 1.53
CA GLY A 90 1.11 2.79 0.09
C GLY A 90 -0.10 2.09 -0.53
N ASP A 91 -0.54 2.56 -1.69
CA ASP A 91 -1.65 2.01 -2.49
C ASP A 91 -1.17 1.26 -3.75
N MET A 92 0.14 1.18 -3.94
CA MET A 92 0.84 0.46 -5.00
C MET A 92 2.02 -0.32 -4.39
N PRO A 93 2.39 -1.48 -4.95
CA PRO A 93 3.57 -2.22 -4.50
C PRO A 93 4.85 -1.36 -4.54
N ALA A 94 5.68 -1.49 -3.50
CA ALA A 94 6.99 -0.87 -3.40
C ALA A 94 7.90 -1.18 -4.60
N LEU A 95 8.57 -0.15 -5.10
CA LEU A 95 9.48 -0.21 -6.22
C LEU A 95 10.92 0.01 -5.75
N ASP A 96 11.86 -0.71 -6.37
CA ASP A 96 13.24 -0.28 -6.44
C ASP A 96 13.34 0.81 -7.52
N LEU A 97 13.47 2.06 -7.08
CA LEU A 97 13.52 3.22 -7.96
C LEU A 97 14.83 3.30 -8.75
N LEU A 98 15.91 2.71 -8.25
CA LEU A 98 17.21 2.70 -8.93
C LEU A 98 17.25 1.60 -9.98
N ASN A 99 16.83 0.38 -9.63
CA ASN A 99 16.92 -0.83 -10.46
C ASN A 99 18.28 -0.92 -11.15
N LEU A 100 19.34 -0.95 -10.34
CA LEU A 100 20.71 -0.81 -10.82
C LEU A 100 21.06 -1.90 -11.84
N GLU A 101 20.57 -3.13 -11.67
CA GLU A 101 20.83 -4.23 -12.62
C GLU A 101 20.40 -3.88 -14.06
N LYS A 102 19.26 -3.19 -14.23
CA LYS A 102 18.74 -2.79 -15.55
C LYS A 102 19.21 -1.42 -16.02
N ASN A 103 19.88 -0.66 -15.15
CA ASN A 103 20.32 0.70 -15.43
C ASN A 103 21.85 0.78 -15.34
N GLU A 104 22.41 1.36 -14.28
CA GLU A 104 23.84 1.63 -14.14
C GLU A 104 24.73 0.38 -13.97
N GLY A 105 24.13 -0.79 -13.80
CA GLY A 105 24.79 -2.07 -13.57
C GLY A 105 24.99 -2.39 -12.09
N SER A 106 25.14 -3.68 -11.77
CA SER A 106 25.29 -4.16 -10.40
C SER A 106 26.59 -3.73 -9.70
N HIS A 107 27.56 -3.22 -10.45
CA HIS A 107 28.86 -2.74 -9.96
C HIS A 107 28.98 -1.21 -10.02
N ALA A 108 27.86 -0.50 -10.16
CA ALA A 108 27.84 0.95 -10.06
C ALA A 108 28.49 1.42 -8.75
N SER A 109 29.24 2.51 -8.83
CA SER A 109 30.03 3.05 -7.70
C SER A 109 29.90 4.56 -7.54
N GLN A 110 29.24 5.23 -8.49
CA GLN A 110 28.92 6.64 -8.43
C GLN A 110 27.82 6.93 -7.41
N ASP A 111 27.80 8.15 -6.89
CA ASP A 111 26.73 8.61 -6.00
C ASP A 111 25.43 8.83 -6.76
N LEU A 112 24.33 8.36 -6.18
CA LEU A 112 23.01 8.42 -6.78
C LEU A 112 22.04 9.20 -5.90
N SER A 113 21.23 10.04 -6.54
CA SER A 113 20.24 10.90 -5.89
C SER A 113 18.84 10.58 -6.41
N VAL A 114 17.90 10.38 -5.48
CA VAL A 114 16.52 10.01 -5.77
C VAL A 114 15.57 11.02 -5.14
N LEU A 115 14.63 11.56 -5.92
CA LEU A 115 13.52 12.37 -5.43
C LEU A 115 12.23 11.52 -5.40
N SER A 116 11.56 11.47 -4.26
CA SER A 116 10.20 10.96 -4.11
C SER A 116 9.28 12.11 -3.73
N ALA A 117 8.62 12.71 -4.73
CA ALA A 117 7.77 13.88 -4.57
C ALA A 117 6.30 13.50 -4.35
N ALA A 118 5.62 14.22 -3.44
CA ALA A 118 4.27 13.87 -2.98
C ALA A 118 4.17 12.41 -2.49
N SER A 119 5.17 12.00 -1.71
CA SER A 119 5.33 10.63 -1.22
C SER A 119 4.77 10.50 0.19
N GLY A 120 3.58 9.90 0.27
CA GLY A 120 2.86 9.64 1.54
C GLY A 120 3.51 8.58 2.43
N ASP A 121 4.35 7.72 1.87
CA ASP A 121 4.85 6.49 2.50
C ASP A 121 6.27 6.17 1.99
N ILE A 122 7.21 5.86 2.90
CA ILE A 122 8.63 5.63 2.58
C ILE A 122 8.94 4.22 2.03
N ARG A 123 7.94 3.40 1.70
CA ARG A 123 8.14 2.02 1.17
C ARG A 123 9.05 1.96 -0.04
N ASN A 124 8.99 2.94 -0.94
CA ASN A 124 9.86 2.98 -2.13
C ASN A 124 11.31 3.25 -1.73
N VAL A 125 11.55 4.14 -0.77
CA VAL A 125 12.89 4.40 -0.21
C VAL A 125 13.44 3.14 0.45
N VAL A 126 12.63 2.50 1.31
CA VAL A 126 12.96 1.24 1.98
C VAL A 126 13.30 0.15 0.97
N LYS A 127 12.44 -0.07 -0.04
CA LYS A 127 12.65 -1.10 -1.07
C LYS A 127 13.89 -0.84 -1.89
N THR A 128 14.10 0.40 -2.32
CA THR A 128 15.27 0.81 -3.11
C THR A 128 16.57 0.52 -2.35
N ILE A 129 16.68 0.95 -1.09
CA ILE A 129 17.89 0.73 -0.27
C ILE A 129 18.16 -0.76 0.00
N VAL A 130 17.09 -1.55 0.19
CA VAL A 130 17.19 -3.00 0.40
C VAL A 130 17.67 -3.74 -0.86
N ASP A 131 17.22 -3.29 -2.03
CA ASP A 131 17.49 -3.95 -3.31
C ASP A 131 18.81 -3.53 -3.96
N VAL A 132 19.41 -2.41 -3.54
CA VAL A 132 20.74 -2.02 -4.00
C VAL A 132 21.74 -3.17 -3.76
N PRO A 133 22.50 -3.60 -4.79
CA PRO A 133 23.46 -4.69 -4.66
C PRO A 133 24.48 -4.44 -3.55
N ASN A 134 24.94 -5.53 -2.91
CA ASN A 134 26.01 -5.45 -1.90
C ASN A 134 27.35 -4.97 -2.47
N THR A 135 27.52 -5.00 -3.80
CA THR A 135 28.68 -4.51 -4.54
C THR A 135 28.66 -3.01 -4.80
N TYR A 136 27.55 -2.31 -4.53
CA TYR A 136 27.46 -0.87 -4.71
C TYR A 136 28.23 -0.14 -3.60
N THR A 137 29.12 0.78 -3.99
CA THR A 137 30.02 1.50 -3.07
C THR A 137 29.77 3.00 -3.01
N GLY A 138 28.88 3.55 -3.83
CA GLY A 138 28.55 4.98 -3.83
C GLY A 138 27.67 5.38 -2.65
N ALA A 139 27.52 6.68 -2.42
CA ALA A 139 26.54 7.22 -1.50
C ALA A 139 25.13 7.22 -2.14
N LEU A 140 24.09 7.13 -1.29
CA LEU A 140 22.70 7.33 -1.70
C LEU A 140 22.11 8.56 -1.03
N THR A 141 21.57 9.47 -1.82
CA THR A 141 20.81 10.62 -1.31
C THR A 141 19.35 10.49 -1.71
N PHE A 142 18.44 10.55 -0.75
CA PHE A 142 17.01 10.60 -0.99
C PHE A 142 16.45 11.96 -0.56
N VAL A 143 15.64 12.57 -1.43
CA VAL A 143 14.81 13.71 -1.09
C VAL A 143 13.36 13.23 -1.09
N VAL A 144 12.70 13.26 0.06
CA VAL A 144 11.30 12.85 0.20
C VAL A 144 10.48 14.06 0.56
N ASN A 145 9.37 14.25 -0.16
CA ASN A 145 8.53 15.42 0.03
C ASN A 145 7.05 15.05 0.20
N ASP A 146 6.40 15.72 1.14
CA ASP A 146 4.95 15.82 1.19
C ASP A 146 4.52 17.23 1.62
N SER A 147 3.31 17.63 1.21
CA SER A 147 2.72 18.90 1.63
C SER A 147 2.15 18.83 3.05
N ASN A 148 1.84 17.63 3.55
CA ASN A 148 1.25 17.40 4.85
C ASN A 148 2.34 17.16 5.90
N PHE A 149 2.31 17.96 6.97
CA PHE A 149 3.24 17.79 8.08
C PHE A 149 3.08 16.44 8.79
N ASP A 150 1.87 15.90 8.88
CA ASP A 150 1.62 14.66 9.63
C ASP A 150 2.25 13.45 8.94
N VAL A 151 2.22 13.46 7.60
CA VAL A 151 2.95 12.50 6.74
C VAL A 151 4.45 12.62 6.98
N VAL A 152 5.00 13.83 6.86
CA VAL A 152 6.45 14.08 7.02
C VAL A 152 6.92 13.70 8.43
N ALA A 153 6.14 14.03 9.46
CA ALA A 153 6.43 13.73 10.85
C ALA A 153 6.48 12.23 11.12
N ARG A 154 5.51 11.46 10.60
CA ARG A 154 5.52 10.00 10.71
C ARG A 154 6.73 9.40 9.99
N ASN A 155 7.01 9.84 8.76
CA ASN A 155 8.17 9.37 8.00
C ASN A 155 9.48 9.69 8.72
N ALA A 156 9.59 10.87 9.35
CA ALA A 156 10.75 11.23 10.18
C ALA A 156 10.93 10.28 11.37
N ILE A 157 9.87 9.92 12.09
CA ILE A 157 9.97 8.98 13.22
C ILE A 157 10.41 7.59 12.78
N LEU A 158 9.88 7.09 11.66
CA LEU A 158 10.26 5.80 11.11
C LEU A 158 11.75 5.78 10.72
N LEU A 159 12.22 6.82 10.04
CA LEU A 159 13.63 6.95 9.66
C LEU A 159 14.51 7.13 10.90
N LEU A 160 14.18 8.02 11.83
CA LEU A 160 14.92 8.19 13.08
C LEU A 160 15.02 6.88 13.86
N THR A 161 13.97 6.05 13.85
CA THR A 161 14.01 4.70 14.44
C THR A 161 15.08 3.85 13.76
N ALA A 162 15.09 3.78 12.43
CA ALA A 162 16.08 2.98 11.69
C ALA A 162 17.53 3.47 11.87
N PHE A 163 17.75 4.77 11.99
CA PHE A 163 19.09 5.35 12.13
C PHE A 163 19.63 5.33 13.58
N ASN A 164 18.76 5.25 14.59
CA ASN A 164 19.19 5.38 15.98
C ASN A 164 19.06 4.10 16.80
N PHE A 165 18.38 3.06 16.32
CA PHE A 165 18.29 1.77 17.01
C PHE A 165 19.10 0.68 16.28
N PRO A 166 19.67 -0.30 17.01
CA PRO A 166 20.20 -1.51 16.38
C PRO A 166 19.12 -2.18 15.51
N PRO A 167 19.46 -2.80 14.37
CA PRO A 167 18.47 -3.40 13.46
C PRO A 167 17.47 -4.36 14.14
N GLU A 168 17.91 -5.11 15.14
CA GLU A 168 17.09 -6.06 15.92
C GLU A 168 16.02 -5.36 16.76
N GLU A 169 16.31 -4.18 17.27
CA GLU A 169 15.37 -3.34 18.04
C GLU A 169 14.52 -2.45 17.12
N ALA A 170 15.16 -1.85 16.11
CA ALA A 170 14.51 -0.96 15.15
C ALA A 170 13.39 -1.67 14.39
N THR A 171 13.58 -2.95 14.04
CA THR A 171 12.64 -3.71 13.21
C THR A 171 11.24 -3.82 13.82
N PRO A 172 11.05 -4.38 15.03
CA PRO A 172 9.73 -4.46 15.63
C PRO A 172 9.14 -3.09 15.98
N ILE A 173 9.97 -2.12 16.40
CA ILE A 173 9.53 -0.74 16.67
C ILE A 173 8.94 -0.11 15.41
N MET A 174 9.71 -0.12 14.32
CA MET A 174 9.32 0.51 13.06
C MET A 174 8.13 -0.20 12.42
N LEU A 175 8.05 -1.53 12.45
CA LEU A 175 6.91 -2.31 11.94
C LEU A 175 5.60 -1.87 12.61
N HIS A 176 5.58 -1.80 13.94
CA HIS A 176 4.37 -1.50 14.68
C HIS A 176 4.02 -0.01 14.67
N LEU A 177 5.00 0.89 14.70
CA LEU A 177 4.75 2.32 14.47
C LEU A 177 4.19 2.59 13.07
N TRP A 178 4.64 1.85 12.06
CA TRP A 178 4.17 2.04 10.69
C TRP A 178 2.76 1.47 10.48
N TYR A 179 2.49 0.24 10.96
CA TYR A 179 1.34 -0.53 10.47
C TYR A 179 0.32 -0.95 11.54
N SER A 180 0.62 -0.81 12.84
CA SER A 180 -0.32 -1.19 13.91
C SER A 180 -0.98 0.03 14.53
N ALA A 181 -2.31 0.00 14.68
CA ALA A 181 -3.09 1.02 15.36
C ALA A 181 -2.74 1.13 16.86
N PHE A 182 -2.44 0.00 17.48
CA PHE A 182 -1.98 -0.07 18.87
C PHE A 182 -0.58 -0.66 18.90
N ILE A 183 0.20 -0.26 19.90
CA ILE A 183 1.58 -0.72 20.11
C ILE A 183 1.76 -1.16 21.58
N PRO A 184 2.74 -2.02 21.86
CA PRO A 184 3.25 -2.19 23.21
C PRO A 184 3.75 -0.87 23.81
N ALA A 185 3.47 -0.63 25.09
CA ALA A 185 3.91 0.57 25.81
C ALA A 185 5.44 0.73 25.73
N GLU A 186 6.16 -0.39 25.76
CA GLU A 186 7.62 -0.45 25.68
C GLU A 186 8.16 0.14 24.36
N ILE A 187 7.40 0.03 23.26
CA ILE A 187 7.77 0.66 21.98
C ILE A 187 7.70 2.18 22.10
N LEU A 188 6.63 2.71 22.72
CA LEU A 188 6.45 4.14 22.89
C LEU A 188 7.51 4.73 23.83
N GLU A 189 7.77 4.06 24.95
CA GLU A 189 8.80 4.45 25.92
C GLU A 189 10.18 4.49 25.27
N ALA A 190 10.54 3.47 24.49
CA ALA A 190 11.83 3.42 23.80
C ALA A 190 12.01 4.59 22.82
N VAL A 191 11.01 4.91 22.00
CA VAL A 191 11.12 6.03 21.05
C VAL A 191 11.09 7.38 21.76
N GLN A 192 10.35 7.53 22.86
CA GLN A 192 10.38 8.73 23.70
C GLN A 192 11.77 8.94 24.33
N GLU A 193 12.35 7.91 24.91
CA GLU A 193 13.68 7.99 25.56
C GLU A 193 14.76 8.34 24.53
N LYS A 194 14.75 7.67 23.37
CA LYS A 194 15.86 7.75 22.42
C LYS A 194 15.73 8.85 21.38
N LEU A 195 14.51 9.09 20.85
CA LEU A 195 14.32 9.96 19.69
C LEU A 195 13.81 11.35 20.06
N LEU A 196 12.99 11.49 21.11
CA LEU A 196 12.47 12.80 21.52
C LEU A 196 13.56 13.84 21.84
N PRO A 197 14.73 13.49 22.43
CA PRO A 197 15.83 14.43 22.62
C PRO A 197 16.47 14.94 21.32
N LEU A 198 16.31 14.21 20.21
CA LEU A 198 16.85 14.60 18.90
C LEU A 198 15.96 15.63 18.18
N VAL A 199 14.73 15.83 18.65
CA VAL A 199 13.76 16.72 18.00
C VAL A 199 13.89 18.14 18.51
N ASP A 200 14.26 19.05 17.61
CA ASP A 200 14.41 20.48 17.89
C ASP A 200 13.14 21.08 18.52
N HIS A 201 13.35 22.00 19.47
CA HIS A 201 12.32 22.77 20.14
C HIS A 201 11.85 23.99 19.34
N LYS A 202 12.41 24.23 18.14
CA LYS A 202 12.08 25.39 17.31
C LYS A 202 11.25 25.03 16.07
N GLY A 203 10.50 26.02 15.60
CA GLY A 203 9.76 25.96 14.34
C GLY A 203 8.74 24.83 14.28
N LYS A 204 8.58 24.23 13.09
CA LYS A 204 7.63 23.13 12.86
C LYS A 204 8.05 21.83 13.57
N TRP A 205 9.34 21.65 13.87
CA TRP A 205 9.83 20.47 14.58
C TRP A 205 9.33 20.37 16.02
N PHE A 206 8.95 21.49 16.64
CA PHE A 206 8.21 21.45 17.91
C PHE A 206 6.91 20.62 17.82
N ARG A 207 6.21 20.66 16.67
CA ARG A 207 4.99 19.88 16.45
C ARG A 207 5.28 18.38 16.32
N LEU A 208 6.47 17.98 15.85
CA LEU A 208 6.88 16.58 15.76
C LEU A 208 6.87 15.91 17.15
N ARG A 209 7.17 16.66 18.20
CA ARG A 209 7.13 16.16 19.59
C ARG A 209 5.75 15.64 20.02
N GLN A 210 4.67 16.09 19.38
CA GLN A 210 3.31 15.60 19.65
C GLN A 210 3.11 14.15 19.17
N PHE A 211 3.86 13.70 18.16
CA PHE A 211 3.80 12.33 17.63
C PHE A 211 4.50 11.31 18.55
N PHE A 212 5.13 11.76 19.64
CA PHE A 212 5.73 10.90 20.65
C PHE A 212 4.82 10.72 21.86
N LYS A 213 3.58 11.23 21.86
CA LYS A 213 2.68 11.19 23.02
C LYS A 213 1.30 10.73 22.61
N VAL A 214 0.73 9.81 23.39
CA VAL A 214 -0.70 9.54 23.31
C VAL A 214 -1.43 10.76 23.86
N PRO A 215 -2.45 11.30 23.17
CA PRO A 215 -3.24 12.41 23.70
C PRO A 215 -3.87 12.08 25.06
N ASP A 216 -3.87 13.03 26.00
CA ASP A 216 -4.33 12.79 27.38
C ASP A 216 -5.81 12.34 27.46
N ASN A 217 -6.63 12.75 26.48
CA ASN A 217 -8.04 12.39 26.37
C ASN A 217 -8.29 11.06 25.62
N MET A 218 -7.23 10.33 25.27
CA MET A 218 -7.30 9.17 24.39
C MET A 218 -6.94 7.88 25.11
N SER A 219 -7.90 7.31 25.83
CA SER A 219 -7.80 5.94 26.35
C SER A 219 -7.79 4.91 25.22
N VAL A 220 -7.32 3.70 25.52
CA VAL A 220 -7.32 2.56 24.59
C VAL A 220 -8.73 2.27 24.07
N GLN A 221 -9.72 2.28 24.97
CA GLN A 221 -11.12 2.03 24.64
C GLN A 221 -11.67 3.12 23.73
N ASN A 222 -11.37 4.39 24.03
CA ASN A 222 -11.81 5.51 23.20
C ASN A 222 -11.16 5.47 21.81
N ALA A 223 -9.85 5.22 21.74
CA ALA A 223 -9.13 5.08 20.47
C ALA A 223 -9.66 3.91 19.63
N MET A 224 -9.95 2.77 20.26
CA MET A 224 -10.56 1.62 19.60
C MET A 224 -11.95 1.96 19.07
N GLY A 225 -12.78 2.63 19.86
CA GLY A 225 -14.10 3.13 19.46
C GLY A 225 -14.01 4.04 18.23
N ILE A 226 -13.18 5.08 18.28
CA ILE A 226 -12.97 6.02 17.15
C ILE A 226 -12.55 5.28 15.87
N ARG A 227 -11.63 4.31 16.01
CA ARG A 227 -11.18 3.51 14.87
C ARG A 227 -12.32 2.64 14.34
N GLN A 228 -13.06 1.95 15.20
CA GLN A 228 -14.18 1.08 14.80
C GLN A 228 -15.35 1.87 14.22
N ASP A 229 -15.59 3.10 14.67
CA ASP A 229 -16.56 4.01 14.04
C ASP A 229 -16.16 4.36 12.60
N THR A 230 -14.87 4.27 12.27
CA THR A 230 -14.37 4.41 10.90
C THR A 230 -14.37 3.09 10.14
N THR A 231 -13.71 2.05 10.65
CA THR A 231 -13.48 0.80 9.93
C THR A 231 -14.70 -0.11 9.95
N MET A 232 -15.51 -0.09 11.00
CA MET A 232 -16.66 -0.98 11.19
C MET A 232 -18.01 -0.26 11.03
N ALA A 233 -18.01 0.95 10.48
CA ALA A 233 -19.22 1.75 10.27
C ALA A 233 -20.31 0.95 9.53
N ILE A 234 -21.52 0.93 10.08
CA ILE A 234 -22.63 0.11 9.56
C ILE A 234 -22.95 0.41 8.08
N HIS A 235 -22.90 1.68 7.69
CA HIS A 235 -23.15 2.13 6.31
C HIS A 235 -22.01 1.78 5.34
N LYS A 236 -20.87 1.26 5.84
CA LYS A 236 -19.73 0.76 5.05
C LYS A 236 -19.64 -0.76 5.03
N LEU A 237 -20.47 -1.46 5.83
CA LEU A 237 -20.43 -2.91 5.96
C LEU A 237 -20.63 -3.62 4.61
N ASP A 238 -21.61 -3.18 3.83
CA ASP A 238 -21.86 -3.78 2.52
C ASP A 238 -20.69 -3.56 1.55
N SER A 239 -20.04 -2.40 1.60
CA SER A 239 -18.84 -2.15 0.78
C SER A 239 -17.69 -3.08 1.16
N ALA A 240 -17.45 -3.28 2.47
CA ALA A 240 -16.43 -4.21 2.95
C ALA A 240 -16.76 -5.67 2.58
N GLN A 241 -18.02 -6.08 2.76
CA GLN A 241 -18.49 -7.43 2.43
C GLN A 241 -18.46 -7.73 0.93
N ARG A 242 -18.61 -6.71 0.07
CA ARG A 242 -18.38 -6.84 -1.37
C ARG A 242 -16.94 -7.22 -1.68
N VAL A 243 -15.97 -6.55 -1.05
CA VAL A 243 -14.55 -6.92 -1.17
C VAL A 243 -14.31 -8.33 -0.62
N TYR A 244 -14.86 -8.66 0.54
CA TYR A 244 -14.74 -9.99 1.14
C TYR A 244 -15.29 -11.09 0.23
N TYR A 245 -16.38 -10.86 -0.48
CA TYR A 245 -16.96 -11.86 -1.38
C TYR A 245 -16.00 -12.29 -2.49
N SER A 246 -15.19 -11.35 -2.96
CA SER A 246 -14.14 -11.56 -3.97
C SER A 246 -12.86 -12.18 -3.40
N ASN A 247 -12.71 -12.27 -2.08
CA ASN A 247 -11.56 -12.86 -1.40
C ASN A 247 -11.71 -14.39 -1.20
N PRO A 248 -10.59 -15.15 -1.14
CA PRO A 248 -10.57 -16.53 -0.67
C PRO A 248 -11.19 -16.66 0.74
N PRO A 249 -11.81 -17.81 1.10
CA PRO A 249 -12.66 -17.90 2.29
C PRO A 249 -11.99 -17.43 3.59
N PHE A 250 -10.88 -18.04 3.98
CA PHE A 250 -10.23 -17.69 5.25
C PHE A 250 -9.44 -16.38 5.23
N TRP A 251 -9.15 -15.82 4.05
CA TRP A 251 -8.62 -14.45 3.96
C TRP A 251 -9.62 -13.42 4.47
N ARG A 252 -10.92 -13.68 4.32
CA ARG A 252 -11.98 -12.81 4.85
C ARG A 252 -11.92 -12.74 6.37
N VAL A 253 -11.63 -13.86 7.03
CA VAL A 253 -11.47 -13.94 8.48
C VAL A 253 -10.23 -13.16 8.93
N SER A 254 -9.11 -13.32 8.22
CA SER A 254 -7.87 -12.57 8.48
C SER A 254 -8.06 -11.06 8.29
N LYS A 255 -8.74 -10.64 7.21
CA LYS A 255 -9.08 -9.23 6.95
C LYS A 255 -10.05 -8.66 7.98
N LEU A 256 -11.06 -9.43 8.41
CA LEU A 256 -11.97 -8.99 9.46
C LEU A 256 -11.20 -8.71 10.76
N LYS A 257 -10.31 -9.63 11.16
CA LYS A 257 -9.51 -9.48 12.38
C LYS A 257 -8.69 -8.19 12.39
N PHE A 258 -7.95 -7.91 11.31
CA PHE A 258 -7.21 -6.65 11.18
C PHE A 258 -8.17 -5.44 11.13
N ARG A 259 -9.33 -5.56 10.48
CA ARG A 259 -10.32 -4.47 10.43
C ARG A 259 -10.90 -4.15 11.81
N GLU A 260 -11.05 -5.15 12.68
CA GLU A 260 -11.53 -5.02 14.05
C GLU A 260 -10.50 -4.38 15.00
N ASP A 261 -9.25 -4.87 14.98
CA ASP A 261 -8.22 -4.47 15.97
C ASP A 261 -7.12 -3.54 15.43
N GLY A 262 -6.85 -3.56 14.13
CA GLY A 262 -5.83 -2.73 13.47
C GLY A 262 -4.40 -3.13 13.77
N ILE A 263 -4.15 -4.36 14.21
CA ILE A 263 -2.83 -4.81 14.64
C ILE A 263 -2.26 -5.78 13.60
N VAL A 264 -1.09 -5.44 13.02
CA VAL A 264 -0.36 -6.36 12.14
C VAL A 264 0.46 -7.34 12.98
N LEU A 265 -0.08 -8.55 13.12
CA LEU A 265 0.54 -9.68 13.80
C LEU A 265 0.06 -10.99 13.16
N PRO A 266 0.82 -12.10 13.32
CA PRO A 266 0.28 -13.42 13.05
C PRO A 266 -1.05 -13.65 13.77
N PHE A 267 -1.94 -14.38 13.11
CA PHE A 267 -3.35 -14.49 13.51
C PHE A 267 -3.50 -14.95 14.96
N GLY A 268 -2.63 -15.86 15.41
CA GLY A 268 -2.69 -16.50 16.72
C GLY A 268 -1.91 -15.78 17.81
N SER A 269 -1.20 -14.70 17.46
CA SER A 269 -0.39 -13.96 18.42
C SER A 269 -1.26 -13.25 19.44
N CYS A 270 -0.79 -13.26 20.69
CA CYS A 270 -1.40 -12.51 21.78
C CYS A 270 -1.37 -11.01 21.48
N ARG A 271 -2.49 -10.34 21.73
CA ARG A 271 -2.67 -8.90 21.56
C ARG A 271 -2.69 -8.14 22.88
N ALA A 272 -2.54 -8.81 24.02
CA ALA A 272 -2.69 -8.21 25.34
C ALA A 272 -1.72 -7.03 25.60
N LYS A 273 -0.50 -7.11 25.05
CA LYS A 273 0.48 -6.02 25.14
C LYS A 273 0.17 -4.85 24.21
N PHE A 274 -0.67 -5.01 23.19
CA PHE A 274 -0.99 -3.95 22.22
C PHE A 274 -2.07 -3.04 22.78
N ASN A 275 -1.72 -2.34 23.86
CA ASN A 275 -2.61 -1.59 24.73
C ASN A 275 -2.27 -0.09 24.78
N THR A 276 -1.46 0.41 23.86
CA THR A 276 -1.13 1.83 23.76
C THR A 276 -1.53 2.34 22.37
N PRO A 277 -2.39 3.36 22.22
CA PRO A 277 -2.69 3.93 20.92
C PRO A 277 -1.42 4.41 20.24
N ASN A 278 -1.24 4.11 18.95
CA ASN A 278 -0.08 4.55 18.20
C ASN A 278 -0.19 6.07 17.90
N PRO A 279 0.67 6.92 18.49
CA PRO A 279 0.58 8.38 18.31
C PRO A 279 0.94 8.85 16.89
N THR A 280 1.42 7.96 16.02
CA THR A 280 1.63 8.27 14.59
C THR A 280 0.39 8.01 13.72
N LEU A 281 -0.64 7.35 14.27
CA LEU A 281 -1.91 7.04 13.59
C LEU A 281 -3.13 7.65 14.29
N PHE A 282 -2.95 8.10 15.53
CA PHE A 282 -3.95 8.78 16.34
C PHE A 282 -3.51 10.19 16.70
N PHE A 283 -4.37 11.18 16.47
CA PHE A 283 -4.09 12.60 16.73
C PHE A 283 -5.21 13.26 17.53
N GLU A 284 -4.86 14.12 18.49
CA GLU A 284 -5.84 14.77 19.37
C GLU A 284 -6.93 15.54 18.61
N SER A 285 -6.55 16.28 17.56
CA SER A 285 -7.48 17.10 16.77
C SER A 285 -8.19 16.36 15.63
N LYS A 286 -7.74 15.14 15.30
CA LYS A 286 -8.19 14.38 14.11
C LYS A 286 -8.74 12.99 14.44
N GLY A 287 -8.53 12.46 15.64
CA GLY A 287 -8.82 11.08 15.98
C GLY A 287 -7.96 10.11 15.17
N TRP A 288 -8.61 9.21 14.43
CA TRP A 288 -8.00 8.20 13.58
C TRP A 288 -7.67 8.76 12.18
N LEU A 289 -6.42 8.63 11.73
CA LEU A 289 -5.93 9.29 10.50
C LEU A 289 -6.18 8.50 9.20
N LEU A 290 -6.33 7.18 9.27
CA LEU A 290 -6.46 6.35 8.07
C LEU A 290 -7.91 6.23 7.58
N PRO A 291 -8.15 6.08 6.27
CA PRO A 291 -9.47 5.74 5.77
C PRO A 291 -9.91 4.33 6.17
N ASP A 292 -11.21 4.05 6.03
CA ASP A 292 -11.81 2.77 6.39
C ASP A 292 -11.34 1.61 5.50
N VAL A 293 -10.85 1.94 4.30
CA VAL A 293 -10.33 0.98 3.32
C VAL A 293 -8.81 0.80 3.41
N ALA A 294 -8.12 1.53 4.29
CA ALA A 294 -6.66 1.43 4.41
C ALA A 294 -6.23 0.01 4.80
N ASP A 295 -5.38 -0.59 3.98
CA ASP A 295 -4.89 -1.95 4.19
C ASP A 295 -3.37 -2.00 3.90
N PRO A 296 -2.53 -2.38 4.88
CA PRO A 296 -1.08 -2.41 4.69
C PRO A 296 -0.60 -3.42 3.65
N LEU A 297 -1.47 -4.35 3.21
CA LEU A 297 -1.19 -5.25 2.10
C LEU A 297 -0.99 -4.51 0.76
N GLU A 298 -1.56 -3.32 0.59
CA GLU A 298 -1.55 -2.60 -0.69
C GLU A 298 -0.20 -1.99 -1.06
N GLY A 299 0.64 -1.69 -0.06
CA GLY A 299 1.95 -1.09 -0.26
C GLY A 299 3.03 -2.07 -0.73
N TRP A 300 2.72 -3.37 -0.82
CA TRP A 300 3.72 -4.42 -1.03
C TRP A 300 3.23 -5.46 -2.04
N CYS A 301 4.19 -6.19 -2.62
CA CYS A 301 3.90 -7.26 -3.58
C CYS A 301 3.21 -8.43 -2.85
N LEU A 302 1.97 -8.74 -3.24
CA LEU A 302 1.18 -9.78 -2.57
C LEU A 302 1.81 -11.17 -2.75
N GLU A 303 2.41 -11.43 -3.91
CA GLU A 303 3.17 -12.65 -4.19
C GLU A 303 4.32 -12.83 -3.20
N ASP A 304 5.09 -11.76 -2.93
CA ASP A 304 6.21 -11.81 -2.00
C ASP A 304 5.76 -11.96 -0.53
N ILE A 305 4.56 -11.48 -0.22
CA ILE A 305 3.94 -11.65 1.10
C ILE A 305 3.54 -13.11 1.30
N LEU A 306 2.79 -13.69 0.36
CA LEU A 306 2.16 -15.01 0.53
C LEU A 306 3.18 -16.15 0.65
N VAL A 307 4.40 -15.99 0.14
CA VAL A 307 5.47 -16.98 0.30
C VAL A 307 6.04 -17.06 1.72
N LYS A 308 5.72 -16.10 2.60
CA LYS A 308 6.29 -16.03 3.97
C LYS A 308 5.65 -16.98 4.97
N THR A 309 4.43 -17.45 4.72
CA THR A 309 3.72 -18.41 5.57
C THR A 309 3.30 -19.63 4.76
N PRO A 310 4.26 -20.46 4.29
CA PRO A 310 3.96 -21.58 3.42
C PRO A 310 3.03 -22.63 4.07
N LEU A 311 3.01 -22.69 5.40
CA LEU A 311 2.18 -23.61 6.19
C LEU A 311 0.84 -22.96 6.59
N ALA A 312 0.85 -21.74 7.16
CA ALA A 312 -0.35 -20.97 7.49
C ALA A 312 -0.84 -20.11 6.30
N LYS A 313 -1.18 -20.75 5.17
CA LYS A 313 -1.48 -20.04 3.89
C LYS A 313 -2.67 -19.07 3.93
N ASN A 314 -3.53 -19.16 4.94
CA ASN A 314 -4.65 -18.24 5.10
C ASN A 314 -4.42 -17.13 6.14
N ASP A 315 -3.29 -17.16 6.86
CA ASP A 315 -2.88 -16.09 7.76
C ASP A 315 -2.26 -14.92 6.97
N LEU A 316 -3.12 -14.18 6.28
CA LEU A 316 -2.70 -13.11 5.38
C LEU A 316 -1.88 -12.01 6.07
N TYR A 317 -2.25 -11.64 7.30
CA TYR A 317 -1.53 -10.61 8.07
C TYR A 317 -0.32 -11.16 8.83
N GLY A 318 -0.28 -12.46 9.13
CA GLY A 318 0.94 -13.14 9.55
C GLY A 318 1.97 -13.20 8.43
N ALA A 319 1.54 -13.53 7.21
CA ALA A 319 2.37 -13.48 6.01
C ALA A 319 2.97 -12.07 5.82
N LEU A 320 2.12 -11.04 5.93
CA LEU A 320 2.54 -9.64 5.86
C LEU A 320 3.51 -9.30 6.99
N PHE A 321 3.23 -9.70 8.23
CA PHE A 321 4.12 -9.45 9.38
C PHE A 321 5.54 -9.99 9.12
N PHE A 322 5.66 -11.23 8.65
CA PHE A 322 6.97 -11.83 8.37
C PHE A 322 7.66 -11.16 7.17
N TYR A 323 6.91 -10.78 6.13
CA TYR A 323 7.44 -10.01 5.02
C TYR A 323 8.01 -8.67 5.50
N LEU A 324 7.22 -7.90 6.25
CA LEU A 324 7.58 -6.59 6.78
C LEU A 324 8.78 -6.68 7.70
N ARG A 325 8.81 -7.66 8.61
CA ARG A 325 9.94 -7.91 9.50
C ARG A 325 11.23 -8.11 8.70
N ASP A 326 11.20 -8.95 7.66
CA ASP A 326 12.39 -9.25 6.88
C ASP A 326 12.88 -8.03 6.07
N ILE A 327 11.98 -7.28 5.42
CA ILE A 327 12.37 -6.11 4.61
C ILE A 327 12.82 -4.93 5.47
N ILE A 328 12.16 -4.67 6.59
CA ILE A 328 12.55 -3.63 7.54
C ILE A 328 13.91 -3.97 8.18
N PHE A 329 14.13 -5.22 8.59
CA PHE A 329 15.41 -5.64 9.14
C PHE A 329 16.55 -5.45 8.13
N LYS A 330 16.34 -5.84 6.87
CA LYS A 330 17.30 -5.57 5.79
C LYS A 330 17.55 -4.08 5.63
N PHE A 331 16.50 -3.26 5.63
CA PHE A 331 16.62 -1.81 5.51
C PHE A 331 17.47 -1.23 6.65
N CYS A 332 17.15 -1.53 7.91
CA CYS A 332 17.92 -1.08 9.06
C CYS A 332 19.39 -1.50 8.97
N ARG A 333 19.68 -2.75 8.56
CA ARG A 333 21.06 -3.21 8.33
C ARG A 333 21.76 -2.45 7.21
N ARG A 334 21.07 -2.13 6.12
CA ARG A 334 21.65 -1.44 4.96
C ARG A 334 21.98 0.01 5.33
N VAL A 335 21.06 0.76 5.94
CA VAL A 335 21.32 2.16 6.33
C VAL A 335 22.42 2.30 7.38
N SER A 336 22.66 1.29 8.22
CA SER A 336 23.80 1.29 9.15
C SER A 336 25.14 0.92 8.50
N ALA A 337 25.13 0.34 7.29
CA ALA A 337 26.32 -0.21 6.63
C ALA A 337 26.76 0.56 5.38
N MET A 338 25.96 1.53 4.92
CA MET A 338 26.25 2.33 3.73
C MET A 338 26.08 3.82 4.00
N GLU A 339 26.74 4.65 3.19
CA GLU A 339 26.52 6.09 3.25
C GLU A 339 25.15 6.43 2.64
N CYS A 340 24.22 6.85 3.49
CA CYS A 340 22.86 7.16 3.10
C CYS A 340 22.40 8.47 3.76
N HIS A 341 22.00 9.43 2.93
CA HIS A 341 21.46 10.72 3.32
C HIS A 341 19.99 10.80 2.92
N ILE A 342 19.12 11.23 3.84
CA ILE A 342 17.69 11.36 3.57
C ILE A 342 17.18 12.71 4.06
N ASP A 343 16.79 13.56 3.12
CA ASP A 343 16.21 14.87 3.37
C ASP A 343 14.68 14.82 3.27
N LEU A 344 14.02 15.33 4.31
CA LEU A 344 12.56 15.42 4.37
C LEU A 344 12.09 16.87 4.18
N PHE A 345 11.27 17.11 3.15
CA PHE A 345 10.73 18.43 2.86
C PHE A 345 9.22 18.49 3.08
N GLN A 346 8.77 19.41 3.94
CA GLN A 346 7.35 19.73 4.11
C GLN A 346 6.97 20.97 3.28
N VAL A 347 6.70 20.77 2.00
CA VAL A 347 6.23 21.80 1.06
C VAL A 347 5.31 21.19 0.01
N ARG A 348 4.49 22.00 -0.68
CA ARG A 348 3.80 21.51 -1.89
C ARG A 348 4.86 21.11 -2.91
N ALA A 349 4.70 19.95 -3.55
CA ALA A 349 5.66 19.43 -4.53
C ALA A 349 5.99 20.45 -5.64
N ALA A 350 5.02 21.28 -6.05
CA ALA A 350 5.22 22.35 -7.03
C ALA A 350 6.30 23.38 -6.64
N TYR A 351 6.65 23.52 -5.37
CA TYR A 351 7.68 24.45 -4.90
C TYR A 351 9.07 23.80 -4.78
N LEU A 352 9.17 22.46 -4.82
CA LEU A 352 10.46 21.75 -4.72
C LEU A 352 11.49 22.20 -5.77
N PRO A 353 11.13 22.38 -7.07
CA PRO A 353 12.12 22.76 -8.08
C PRO A 353 12.83 24.07 -7.77
N ALA A 354 12.10 25.05 -7.22
CA ALA A 354 12.66 26.34 -6.84
C ALA A 354 13.58 26.26 -5.60
N MET A 355 13.41 25.23 -4.77
CA MET A 355 14.20 25.04 -3.55
C MET A 355 15.43 24.17 -3.76
N ALA A 356 15.33 23.17 -4.64
CA ALA A 356 16.38 22.16 -4.82
C ALA A 356 17.52 22.65 -5.71
N GLY A 357 17.23 23.53 -6.70
CA GLY A 357 18.21 24.11 -7.62
C GLY A 357 18.77 23.12 -8.65
N GLY A 358 18.75 23.48 -9.94
CA GLY A 358 19.42 22.77 -11.03
C GLY A 358 19.10 21.26 -11.23
N PRO A 359 19.72 20.63 -12.26
CA PRO A 359 19.68 19.18 -12.44
C PRO A 359 20.47 18.46 -11.34
N ILE A 360 19.83 17.60 -10.54
CA ILE A 360 20.49 16.93 -9.41
C ILE A 360 20.10 15.46 -9.20
N PHE A 361 19.00 14.97 -9.79
CA PHE A 361 18.48 13.63 -9.51
C PHE A 361 18.73 12.62 -10.63
N ASP A 362 19.17 11.42 -10.25
CA ASP A 362 19.23 10.25 -11.12
C ASP A 362 17.86 9.60 -11.29
N ARG A 363 17.00 9.71 -10.27
CA ARG A 363 15.63 9.22 -10.29
C ARG A 363 14.68 10.23 -9.68
N ILE A 364 13.54 10.44 -10.34
CA ILE A 364 12.45 11.24 -9.78
C ILE A 364 11.18 10.40 -9.84
N GLU A 365 10.48 10.25 -8.73
CA GLU A 365 9.18 9.60 -8.65
C GLU A 365 8.14 10.64 -8.22
N LEU A 366 7.06 10.75 -8.99
CA LEU A 366 6.03 11.79 -8.82
C LEU A 366 4.68 11.23 -8.38
N SER A 367 4.59 9.94 -8.01
CA SER A 367 3.33 9.27 -7.66
C SER A 367 2.25 9.56 -8.71
N ASN A 368 1.01 9.77 -8.28
CA ASN A 368 -0.15 10.12 -9.11
C ASN A 368 -0.26 11.62 -9.44
N LEU A 369 0.75 12.43 -9.15
CA LEU A 369 0.72 13.89 -9.37
C LEU A 369 0.45 14.27 -10.84
N ALA A 370 0.85 13.39 -11.77
CA ALA A 370 0.68 13.56 -13.21
C ALA A 370 -0.76 13.32 -13.72
N ASP A 371 -1.63 12.69 -12.93
CA ASP A 371 -3.06 12.59 -13.28
C ASP A 371 -3.68 13.99 -13.40
N LYS A 372 -4.65 14.13 -14.30
CA LYS A 372 -5.28 15.41 -14.65
C LYS A 372 -5.97 16.07 -13.45
N GLU A 373 -6.48 15.26 -12.53
CA GLU A 373 -7.20 15.71 -11.33
C GLU A 373 -6.28 16.37 -10.28
N TYR A 374 -4.95 16.25 -10.45
CA TYR A 374 -3.96 16.83 -9.55
C TYR A 374 -3.16 17.95 -10.20
N TYR A 375 -1.86 17.74 -10.45
CA TYR A 375 -1.00 18.75 -11.06
C TYR A 375 -1.00 18.63 -12.59
N GLY A 376 -1.22 17.42 -13.10
CA GLY A 376 -1.27 17.13 -14.51
C GLY A 376 0.12 17.01 -15.14
N ILE A 377 0.20 16.14 -16.15
CA ILE A 377 1.47 15.74 -16.76
C ILE A 377 2.30 16.91 -17.33
N GLY A 378 1.66 17.93 -17.92
CA GLY A 378 2.38 19.08 -18.48
C GLY A 378 3.17 19.86 -17.42
N HIS A 379 2.55 20.13 -16.27
CA HIS A 379 3.22 20.79 -15.16
C HIS A 379 4.28 19.89 -14.52
N CYS A 380 4.03 18.58 -14.41
CA CYS A 380 5.01 17.63 -13.90
C CYS A 380 6.29 17.62 -14.75
N ILE A 381 6.17 17.47 -16.07
CA ILE A 381 7.32 17.42 -16.96
C ILE A 381 8.08 18.75 -16.95
N GLY A 382 7.37 19.88 -17.06
CA GLY A 382 8.02 21.19 -17.06
C GLY A 382 8.74 21.52 -15.75
N ALA A 383 8.16 21.14 -14.60
CA ALA A 383 8.72 21.46 -13.29
C ALA A 383 9.85 20.52 -12.86
N PHE A 384 9.72 19.22 -13.13
CA PHE A 384 10.64 18.19 -12.61
C PHE A 384 11.58 17.62 -13.67
N GLY A 385 11.26 17.74 -14.97
CA GLY A 385 12.15 17.28 -16.05
C GLY A 385 13.52 17.94 -16.01
N VAL A 386 13.56 19.24 -15.67
CA VAL A 386 14.80 20.02 -15.51
C VAL A 386 15.63 19.65 -14.28
N MET A 387 15.05 18.89 -13.34
CA MET A 387 15.74 18.42 -12.13
C MET A 387 16.41 17.06 -12.33
N LEU A 388 16.11 16.36 -13.43
CA LEU A 388 16.83 15.15 -13.82
C LEU A 388 18.24 15.50 -14.27
N LYS A 389 19.23 14.72 -13.83
CA LYS A 389 20.60 14.82 -14.34
C LYS A 389 20.62 14.71 -15.85
N GLU A 390 21.53 15.49 -16.45
CA GLU A 390 21.79 15.43 -17.88
C GLU A 390 22.22 14.04 -18.34
N LYS A 391 21.85 13.64 -19.55
CA LYS A 391 22.30 12.36 -20.14
C LYS A 391 23.82 12.21 -20.17
N SER A 392 24.54 13.32 -20.33
CA SER A 392 26.00 13.37 -20.29
C SER A 392 26.57 12.94 -18.93
N LYS A 393 25.80 13.09 -17.86
CA LYS A 393 26.17 12.74 -16.47
C LYS A 393 25.62 11.38 -16.07
N ASN A 394 24.37 11.07 -16.42
CA ASN A 394 23.79 9.75 -16.24
C ASN A 394 22.80 9.44 -17.39
N PRO A 395 23.13 8.55 -18.34
CA PRO A 395 22.24 8.19 -19.44
C PRO A 395 20.99 7.42 -18.99
N HIS A 396 20.96 6.94 -17.73
CA HIS A 396 19.83 6.24 -17.13
C HIS A 396 18.93 7.14 -16.28
N ALA A 397 19.22 8.45 -16.20
CA ALA A 397 18.40 9.40 -15.46
C ALA A 397 16.93 9.32 -15.93
N THR A 398 16.04 9.03 -14.98
CA THR A 398 14.64 8.67 -15.29
C THR A 398 13.66 9.31 -14.31
N MET A 399 12.61 9.95 -14.83
CA MET A 399 11.46 10.41 -14.07
C MET A 399 10.28 9.45 -14.27
N LEU A 400 9.71 8.95 -13.18
CA LEU A 400 8.61 8.01 -13.13
C LEU A 400 7.31 8.73 -12.72
N THR A 401 6.27 8.54 -13.53
CA THR A 401 4.92 9.06 -13.28
C THR A 401 3.91 7.92 -13.23
N LEU A 402 3.00 7.95 -12.27
CA LEU A 402 1.89 7.01 -12.17
C LEU A 402 0.59 7.69 -12.62
N PHE A 403 -0.20 6.98 -13.42
CA PHE A 403 -1.55 7.39 -13.78
C PHE A 403 -2.53 6.34 -13.24
N MET A 404 -3.32 6.72 -12.24
CA MET A 404 -4.36 5.87 -11.66
C MET A 404 -5.74 6.18 -12.24
N ASN A 405 -5.93 7.41 -12.73
CA ASN A 405 -7.23 7.91 -13.20
C ASN A 405 -7.35 8.03 -14.73
N ALA A 406 -6.23 7.87 -15.46
CA ALA A 406 -6.20 8.02 -16.92
C ALA A 406 -7.08 7.03 -17.72
N VAL A 407 -7.40 5.88 -17.14
CA VAL A 407 -8.18 4.82 -17.79
C VAL A 407 -9.44 4.54 -16.99
N ASP A 408 -10.60 4.75 -17.60
CA ASP A 408 -11.89 4.42 -17.00
C ASP A 408 -11.97 2.92 -16.67
N GLY A 409 -11.97 2.60 -15.37
CA GLY A 409 -12.23 1.26 -14.86
C GLY A 409 -13.61 0.72 -15.23
N LYS A 410 -14.52 1.56 -15.72
CA LYS A 410 -15.91 1.19 -16.06
C LYS A 410 -16.06 0.81 -17.54
N PRO A 411 -16.81 -0.26 -17.87
CA PRO A 411 -17.32 -0.44 -19.21
C PRO A 411 -18.34 0.67 -19.50
N LYS A 412 -18.19 1.39 -20.63
CA LYS A 412 -19.25 2.31 -21.07
C LYS A 412 -20.54 1.50 -21.30
N PRO A 413 -21.70 1.94 -20.78
CA PRO A 413 -22.96 1.18 -20.83
C PRO A 413 -23.35 0.73 -22.24
N ASN A 414 -22.94 1.47 -23.27
CA ASN A 414 -23.32 1.19 -24.66
C ASN A 414 -22.44 0.15 -25.38
N ASN A 415 -21.38 -0.40 -24.75
CA ASN A 415 -20.49 -1.41 -25.36
C ASN A 415 -20.75 -2.85 -24.89
N VAL A 416 -21.85 -3.11 -24.17
CA VAL A 416 -22.16 -4.43 -23.59
C VAL A 416 -22.63 -5.44 -24.66
N THR A 417 -22.97 -5.02 -25.88
CA THR A 417 -23.86 -5.80 -26.75
C THR A 417 -23.23 -6.54 -27.94
N LYS A 418 -21.90 -6.65 -28.09
CA LYS A 418 -21.34 -7.52 -29.16
C LYS A 418 -20.22 -8.48 -28.76
N ASN A 419 -19.70 -8.42 -27.53
CA ASN A 419 -18.54 -9.23 -27.12
C ASN A 419 -18.70 -9.92 -25.75
N SER A 420 -19.94 -10.10 -25.27
CA SER A 420 -20.21 -10.62 -23.91
C SER A 420 -19.97 -12.12 -23.77
N LEU A 421 -20.22 -12.91 -24.82
CA LEU A 421 -20.04 -14.38 -24.81
C LEU A 421 -18.55 -14.76 -24.73
N VAL A 422 -17.69 -14.13 -25.54
CA VAL A 422 -16.23 -14.38 -25.52
C VAL A 422 -15.63 -13.98 -24.17
N LYS A 423 -16.08 -12.86 -23.60
CA LYS A 423 -15.60 -12.40 -22.29
C LYS A 423 -16.07 -13.30 -21.15
N LYS A 424 -17.30 -13.82 -21.20
CA LYS A 424 -17.78 -14.82 -20.25
C LYS A 424 -17.03 -16.15 -20.39
N ALA A 425 -16.79 -16.62 -21.62
CA ALA A 425 -16.00 -17.82 -21.88
C ALA A 425 -14.56 -17.68 -21.36
N ASN A 426 -13.94 -16.50 -21.50
CA ASN A 426 -12.62 -16.24 -20.92
C ASN A 426 -12.64 -16.20 -19.38
N LEU A 427 -13.72 -15.69 -18.78
CA LEU A 427 -13.88 -15.69 -17.33
C LEU A 427 -14.12 -17.10 -16.76
N GLU A 428 -14.76 -18.00 -17.51
CA GLU A 428 -14.99 -19.41 -17.16
C GLU A 428 -13.69 -20.14 -16.79
N ARG A 429 -12.58 -19.81 -17.46
CA ARG A 429 -11.23 -20.35 -17.15
C ARG A 429 -10.80 -20.05 -15.71
N TYR A 430 -11.24 -18.92 -15.16
CA TYR A 430 -10.82 -18.43 -13.85
C TYR A 430 -11.89 -18.65 -12.77
N ILE A 431 -13.16 -18.64 -13.15
CA ILE A 431 -14.30 -18.89 -12.28
C ILE A 431 -15.16 -19.99 -12.92
N PRO A 432 -14.83 -21.28 -12.70
CA PRO A 432 -15.60 -22.39 -13.25
C PRO A 432 -17.05 -22.39 -12.75
N GLY A 433 -17.98 -22.68 -13.64
CA GLY A 433 -19.43 -22.65 -13.40
C GLY A 433 -20.06 -21.26 -13.56
N ILE A 434 -19.31 -20.22 -13.96
CA ILE A 434 -19.86 -18.86 -14.07
C ILE A 434 -20.88 -18.71 -15.20
N SER A 435 -20.73 -19.49 -16.27
CA SER A 435 -21.68 -19.52 -17.39
C SER A 435 -22.96 -20.28 -17.06
N GLU A 436 -22.90 -21.21 -16.11
CA GLU A 436 -24.02 -22.06 -15.66
C GLU A 436 -24.73 -21.49 -14.42
N LEU A 437 -24.12 -20.48 -13.79
CA LEU A 437 -24.65 -19.80 -12.61
C LEU A 437 -26.05 -19.24 -12.93
N LYS A 438 -27.07 -19.83 -12.32
CA LYS A 438 -28.44 -19.30 -12.32
C LYS A 438 -28.48 -18.03 -11.48
N LEU A 439 -28.12 -16.92 -12.12
CA LEU A 439 -28.12 -15.61 -11.48
C LEU A 439 -29.53 -15.26 -11.05
N SER A 440 -29.66 -14.77 -9.81
CA SER A 440 -30.92 -14.23 -9.32
C SER A 440 -31.42 -13.11 -10.25
N PRO A 441 -32.75 -12.95 -10.45
CA PRO A 441 -33.27 -11.77 -11.13
C PRO A 441 -32.93 -10.47 -10.40
N SER A 442 -32.65 -10.53 -9.09
CA SER A 442 -32.22 -9.37 -8.31
C SER A 442 -30.98 -8.70 -8.91
N PRO A 443 -30.97 -7.37 -9.14
CA PRO A 443 -29.76 -6.67 -9.58
C PRO A 443 -28.65 -6.68 -8.52
N TYR A 444 -28.96 -7.04 -7.27
CA TYR A 444 -28.07 -6.99 -6.12
C TYR A 444 -27.41 -8.33 -5.76
N ASP A 445 -27.48 -9.32 -6.66
CA ASP A 445 -26.81 -10.60 -6.48
C ASP A 445 -25.28 -10.41 -6.38
N PRO A 446 -24.61 -10.84 -5.28
CA PRO A 446 -23.17 -10.68 -5.09
C PRO A 446 -22.34 -11.34 -6.21
N ASP A 447 -22.86 -12.40 -6.87
CA ASP A 447 -22.19 -13.02 -8.00
C ASP A 447 -22.09 -12.08 -9.21
N LYS A 448 -23.09 -11.20 -9.41
CA LYS A 448 -23.05 -10.20 -10.50
C LYS A 448 -21.93 -9.19 -10.28
N PHE A 449 -21.73 -8.73 -9.04
CA PHE A 449 -20.62 -7.81 -8.71
C PHE A 449 -19.27 -8.47 -8.95
N LYS A 450 -19.09 -9.71 -8.49
CA LYS A 450 -17.87 -10.49 -8.71
C LYS A 450 -17.57 -10.74 -10.19
N ILE A 451 -18.61 -10.99 -11.00
CA ILE A 451 -18.48 -11.10 -12.46
C ILE A 451 -18.00 -9.79 -13.07
N VAL A 452 -18.61 -8.65 -12.70
CA VAL A 452 -18.22 -7.34 -13.24
C VAL A 452 -16.77 -7.02 -12.89
N GLU A 453 -16.35 -7.27 -11.65
CA GLU A 453 -14.97 -7.09 -11.19
C GLU A 453 -13.99 -8.01 -11.93
N GLY A 454 -14.32 -9.29 -12.06
CA GLY A 454 -13.50 -10.26 -12.80
C GLY A 454 -13.36 -9.91 -14.29
N LEU A 455 -14.44 -9.45 -14.93
CA LEU A 455 -14.41 -8.99 -16.31
C LEU A 455 -13.57 -7.72 -16.49
N ALA A 456 -13.48 -6.87 -15.47
CA ALA A 456 -12.64 -5.67 -15.50
C ALA A 456 -11.15 -6.03 -15.60
N LEU A 457 -10.71 -7.07 -14.89
CA LEU A 457 -9.33 -7.57 -14.93
C LEU A 457 -8.91 -8.13 -16.30
N LEU A 458 -9.87 -8.64 -17.09
CA LEU A 458 -9.62 -9.16 -18.44
C LEU A 458 -9.52 -8.07 -19.51
N ARG A 459 -9.64 -6.78 -19.14
CA ARG A 459 -9.56 -5.69 -20.10
C ARG A 459 -8.11 -5.42 -20.52
N ASN A 460 -7.93 -5.05 -21.78
CA ASN A 460 -6.68 -4.45 -22.26
C ASN A 460 -6.81 -2.92 -22.20
N PRO A 461 -6.11 -2.23 -21.27
CA PRO A 461 -6.20 -0.78 -21.13
C PRO A 461 -5.35 0.02 -22.13
N GLU A 462 -4.52 -0.64 -22.95
CA GLU A 462 -3.52 0.01 -23.81
C GLU A 462 -4.15 1.06 -24.76
N GLY A 463 -5.21 0.69 -25.49
CA GLY A 463 -5.85 1.59 -26.43
C GLY A 463 -6.53 2.79 -25.76
N GLN A 464 -7.01 2.64 -24.53
CA GLN A 464 -7.62 3.73 -23.77
C GLN A 464 -6.56 4.70 -23.28
N PHE A 465 -5.43 4.19 -22.78
CA PHE A 465 -4.32 5.03 -22.37
C PHE A 465 -3.66 5.74 -23.56
N HIS A 466 -3.53 5.06 -24.72
CA HIS A 466 -3.05 5.71 -25.94
C HIS A 466 -3.93 6.91 -26.33
N ARG A 467 -5.26 6.76 -26.26
CA ARG A 467 -6.19 7.87 -26.46
C ARG A 467 -6.03 8.97 -25.41
N TYR A 468 -5.83 8.60 -24.14
CA TYR A 468 -5.54 9.58 -23.08
C TYR A 468 -4.29 10.39 -23.40
N MET A 469 -3.21 9.74 -23.84
CA MET A 469 -1.97 10.42 -24.24
C MET A 469 -2.18 11.41 -25.39
N GLN A 470 -3.06 11.08 -26.36
CA GLN A 470 -3.43 11.99 -27.45
C GLN A 470 -4.21 13.20 -26.93
N VAL A 471 -5.22 12.98 -26.06
CA VAL A 471 -6.06 14.05 -25.48
C VAL A 471 -5.24 14.99 -24.60
N MET A 472 -4.29 14.45 -23.85
CA MET A 472 -3.38 15.21 -22.99
C MET A 472 -2.12 15.70 -23.73
N GLU A 473 -2.08 15.52 -25.06
CA GLU A 473 -1.05 16.03 -25.96
C GLU A 473 0.41 15.66 -25.58
N PHE A 474 0.64 14.43 -25.12
CA PHE A 474 1.97 13.98 -24.63
C PHE A 474 3.09 14.26 -25.64
N SER A 475 2.83 14.09 -26.95
CA SER A 475 3.83 14.36 -27.99
C SER A 475 4.26 15.83 -28.05
N LYS A 476 3.31 16.77 -27.89
CA LYS A 476 3.61 18.21 -27.90
C LYS A 476 4.35 18.61 -26.62
N LEU A 477 3.96 18.05 -25.48
CA LEU A 477 4.63 18.27 -24.19
C LEU A 477 6.07 17.75 -24.23
N SER A 478 6.28 16.56 -24.82
CA SER A 478 7.60 15.97 -25.02
C SER A 478 8.53 16.87 -25.84
N GLU A 479 8.01 17.47 -26.92
CA GLU A 479 8.75 18.42 -27.75
C GLU A 479 9.03 19.72 -26.99
N ALA A 480 8.02 20.30 -26.34
CA ALA A 480 8.12 21.58 -25.64
C ALA A 480 9.08 21.57 -24.44
N PHE A 481 9.19 20.44 -23.73
CA PHE A 481 10.04 20.30 -22.56
C PHE A 481 11.30 19.46 -22.81
N GLU A 482 11.56 19.07 -24.06
CA GLU A 482 12.69 18.21 -24.44
C GLU A 482 12.77 16.92 -23.61
N MET A 483 11.64 16.25 -23.42
CA MET A 483 11.51 15.04 -22.62
C MET A 483 10.93 13.89 -23.44
N GLY A 484 11.59 12.74 -23.46
CA GLY A 484 11.15 11.53 -24.16
C GLY A 484 10.51 10.50 -23.23
N ILE A 485 9.55 9.74 -23.75
CA ILE A 485 9.00 8.55 -23.08
C ILE A 485 9.87 7.35 -23.43
N LYS A 486 10.27 6.56 -22.44
CA LYS A 486 11.03 5.33 -22.69
C LYS A 486 10.14 4.29 -23.38
N GLY A 487 10.67 3.70 -24.46
CA GLY A 487 9.98 2.60 -25.17
C GLY A 487 9.81 1.37 -24.27
N VAL A 488 10.83 1.08 -23.46
CA VAL A 488 10.86 0.02 -22.45
C VAL A 488 11.16 0.63 -21.09
N ASN A 489 10.29 0.36 -20.12
CA ASN A 489 10.48 0.77 -18.74
C ASN A 489 11.58 -0.08 -18.08
N THR A 490 12.43 0.54 -17.28
CA THR A 490 13.49 -0.16 -16.52
C THR A 490 13.25 -0.15 -15.01
N ILE A 491 12.48 0.79 -14.47
CA ILE A 491 12.15 0.88 -13.04
C ILE A 491 10.94 0.01 -12.71
N ALA A 492 9.83 0.21 -13.42
CA ALA A 492 8.56 -0.45 -13.12
C ALA A 492 7.86 -0.97 -14.38
N PRO A 493 7.19 -2.13 -14.35
CA PRO A 493 6.35 -2.56 -15.47
C PRO A 493 5.31 -1.49 -15.83
N LYS A 494 5.01 -1.33 -17.12
CA LYS A 494 4.03 -0.36 -17.60
C LYS A 494 2.69 -0.49 -16.86
N TRP A 495 2.24 -1.73 -16.67
CA TRP A 495 0.97 -2.10 -16.06
C TRP A 495 1.22 -3.09 -14.91
N PRO A 496 1.66 -2.62 -13.74
CA PRO A 496 2.12 -3.49 -12.65
C PRO A 496 1.03 -4.41 -12.09
N LEU A 497 -0.24 -4.02 -12.22
CA LEU A 497 -1.39 -4.74 -11.68
C LEU A 497 -2.26 -5.39 -12.77
N ARG A 498 -1.79 -5.42 -14.03
CA ARG A 498 -2.54 -6.04 -15.13
C ARG A 498 -2.39 -7.55 -15.08
N LEU A 499 -3.52 -8.25 -15.24
CA LEU A 499 -3.52 -9.70 -15.40
C LEU A 499 -2.69 -10.10 -16.62
N ARG A 500 -1.74 -11.03 -16.40
CA ARG A 500 -0.87 -11.56 -17.45
C ARG A 500 -1.67 -12.40 -18.46
N GLU A 501 -1.25 -12.42 -19.72
CA GLU A 501 -1.99 -13.10 -20.81
C GLU A 501 -2.21 -14.61 -20.58
N ASN A 502 -1.32 -15.26 -19.81
CA ASN A 502 -1.42 -16.67 -19.43
C ASN A 502 -1.52 -16.84 -17.91
N ALA A 503 -2.15 -15.88 -17.23
CA ALA A 503 -2.26 -15.93 -15.78
C ALA A 503 -2.91 -17.24 -15.31
N THR A 504 -2.41 -17.76 -14.20
CA THR A 504 -3.02 -18.90 -13.50
C THR A 504 -4.29 -18.45 -12.79
N LYS A 505 -5.12 -19.41 -12.36
CA LYS A 505 -6.27 -19.10 -11.51
C LYS A 505 -5.87 -18.40 -10.21
N ALA A 506 -4.75 -18.81 -9.60
CA ALA A 506 -4.26 -18.19 -8.37
C ALA A 506 -3.90 -16.71 -8.58
N GLU A 507 -3.23 -16.36 -9.67
CA GLU A 507 -2.88 -14.98 -10.01
C GLU A 507 -4.13 -14.13 -10.26
N PHE A 508 -5.14 -14.69 -10.92
CA PHE A 508 -6.44 -14.03 -11.09
C PHE A 508 -7.16 -13.81 -9.75
N ASP A 509 -7.26 -14.84 -8.92
CA ASP A 509 -7.91 -14.77 -7.60
C ASP A 509 -7.21 -13.73 -6.70
N MET A 510 -5.88 -13.63 -6.76
CA MET A 510 -5.09 -12.63 -6.04
C MET A 510 -5.41 -11.20 -6.49
N LEU A 511 -5.40 -10.93 -7.80
CA LEU A 511 -5.74 -9.60 -8.32
C LEU A 511 -7.19 -9.24 -7.98
N LEU A 512 -8.13 -10.19 -8.12
CA LEU A 512 -9.53 -9.99 -7.76
C LEU A 512 -9.70 -9.70 -6.26
N ALA A 513 -8.97 -10.41 -5.39
CA ALA A 513 -9.01 -10.22 -3.94
C ALA A 513 -8.41 -8.88 -3.49
N SER A 514 -7.47 -8.31 -4.26
CA SER A 514 -6.88 -6.99 -3.98
C SER A 514 -7.81 -5.81 -4.29
N ALA A 515 -8.94 -6.05 -4.97
CA ALA A 515 -9.90 -5.01 -5.39
C ALA A 515 -9.29 -3.88 -6.25
N LYS A 516 -8.12 -4.14 -6.87
CA LYS A 516 -7.46 -3.22 -7.80
C LYS A 516 -8.01 -3.42 -9.22
N SER A 517 -8.12 -2.34 -9.98
CA SER A 517 -8.67 -2.38 -11.35
C SER A 517 -7.73 -2.96 -12.40
N GLY A 518 -6.44 -3.12 -12.07
CA GLY A 518 -5.38 -3.50 -13.03
C GLY A 518 -5.05 -2.44 -14.07
N THR A 519 -5.60 -1.22 -13.92
CA THR A 519 -5.42 -0.09 -14.84
C THR A 519 -4.43 1.01 -14.39
N PRO A 520 -3.79 0.99 -13.21
CA PRO A 520 -2.70 1.92 -12.95
C PRO A 520 -1.54 1.76 -13.95
N ARG A 521 -1.00 2.89 -14.43
CA ARG A 521 -0.02 2.94 -15.53
C ARG A 521 1.22 3.75 -15.16
N TYR A 522 2.41 3.15 -15.23
CA TYR A 522 3.68 3.83 -14.96
C TYR A 522 4.41 4.32 -16.23
N VAL A 523 4.46 5.62 -16.48
CA VAL A 523 5.26 6.16 -17.61
C VAL A 523 6.62 6.62 -17.12
N GLU A 524 7.67 6.11 -17.75
CA GLU A 524 9.05 6.57 -17.53
C GLU A 524 9.46 7.58 -18.60
N TRP A 525 10.02 8.68 -18.13
CA TRP A 525 10.48 9.80 -18.92
C TRP A 525 11.98 9.98 -18.75
N THR A 526 12.65 10.41 -19.82
CA THR A 526 14.07 10.75 -19.84
C THR A 526 14.26 12.03 -20.64
N GLN A 527 15.38 12.73 -20.49
CA GLN A 527 15.68 13.87 -21.35
C GLN A 527 15.75 13.42 -22.82
N ALA A 528 15.32 14.24 -23.76
CA ALA A 528 15.34 13.89 -25.18
C ALA A 528 16.76 13.95 -25.75
N LYS A 529 17.58 14.90 -25.31
CA LYS A 529 18.95 15.13 -25.76
C LYS A 529 19.95 14.86 -24.65
#